data_AF-A0A0Q5UW66-F1
#
_entry.id   AF-A0A0Q5UW66-F1
#
_cell.length_a   1.000
_cell.length_b   1.000
_cell.length_c   1.000
_cell.angle_alpha   90.00
_cell.angle_beta   90.00
_cell.angle_gamma   90.00
#
_symmetry.space_group_name_H-M   'P 1'
#
loop_
_entity.id
_entity.type
_entity.pdbx_description
1 polymer ?
#
loop_
_entity_poly.entity_id
_entity_poly.type
_entity_poly.pdbx_seq_one_letter_code
_entity_poly.pdbx_strand_id
1 'polypeptide(L)'
;MHAYLDNNILIDIEQNNISKETIINNIDVNINRFFYSSAHLQEAHEIKGSTEEIKERLKKRFNTITETTDNNYLFHELKTKIVHKQIQIPSVVYQTITEVKFGQSTMKGMVNNVSEEQKALFRSQLNLDITKLNNYNPVEVVEQINEKKDVFGGFSLLDLIDHAIAQFPNNEDFGLHNKFAGVFELLDLVGYWKDKYNEKSNYARLWDSNHAYYASSCDYFVSDDRRTRNKANVAFHLFNINTKVVSSRGEK
;
A
#
# COMPACT_ATOMS: atom_id res chain seq x y z
N MET A 1 7.82 -18.69 8.20
CA MET A 1 7.82 -17.22 8.00
C MET A 1 6.61 -16.84 7.19
N HIS A 2 6.08 -15.64 7.40
CA HIS A 2 4.86 -15.13 6.79
C HIS A 2 5.18 -14.07 5.75
N ALA A 3 4.62 -14.20 4.56
CA ALA A 3 4.72 -13.22 3.50
C ALA A 3 3.35 -12.63 3.17
N TYR A 4 3.29 -11.32 2.98
CA TYR A 4 2.14 -10.65 2.41
C TYR A 4 2.42 -10.39 0.92
N LEU A 5 1.48 -10.79 0.08
CA LEU A 5 1.59 -10.58 -1.37
C LEU A 5 0.87 -9.30 -1.74
N ASP A 6 1.47 -8.51 -2.62
CA ASP A 6 0.80 -7.39 -3.28
C ASP A 6 -0.15 -7.92 -4.38
N ASN A 7 -1.09 -7.08 -4.82
CA ASN A 7 -2.08 -7.45 -5.82
C ASN A 7 -1.46 -7.76 -7.18
N ASN A 8 -0.35 -7.11 -7.55
CA ASN A 8 0.39 -7.42 -8.78
C ASN A 8 0.93 -8.86 -8.79
N ILE A 9 1.41 -9.37 -7.66
CA ILE A 9 1.91 -10.74 -7.53
C ILE A 9 0.76 -11.73 -7.74
N LEU A 10 -0.40 -11.46 -7.15
CA LEU A 10 -1.58 -12.30 -7.37
C LEU A 10 -2.08 -12.27 -8.81
N ILE A 11 -1.99 -11.12 -9.50
CA ILE A 11 -2.28 -11.02 -10.94
C ILE A 11 -1.33 -11.93 -11.72
N ASP A 12 -0.04 -11.91 -11.42
CA ASP A 12 0.94 -12.72 -12.13
C ASP A 12 0.77 -14.22 -11.87
N ILE A 13 0.42 -14.62 -10.64
CA ILE A 13 0.04 -16.00 -10.33
C ILE A 13 -1.23 -16.40 -11.09
N GLU A 14 -2.26 -15.55 -11.11
CA GLU A 14 -3.52 -15.78 -11.83
C GLU A 14 -3.29 -15.98 -13.36
N GLN A 15 -2.25 -15.36 -13.90
CA GLN A 15 -1.84 -15.45 -15.30
C GLN A 15 -0.86 -16.61 -15.56
N ASN A 16 -0.44 -17.34 -14.53
CA ASN A 16 0.61 -18.37 -14.57
C ASN A 16 1.99 -17.82 -14.99
N ASN A 17 2.26 -16.54 -14.77
CA ASN A 17 3.56 -15.93 -15.03
C ASN A 17 4.59 -16.33 -13.96
N ILE A 18 4.13 -16.56 -12.74
CA ILE A 18 4.94 -17.01 -11.58
C ILE A 18 4.14 -18.01 -10.75
N SER A 19 4.83 -18.82 -9.94
CA SER A 19 4.22 -19.77 -8.99
C SER A 19 4.62 -19.47 -7.55
N LYS A 20 3.87 -20.03 -6.59
CA LYS A 20 4.22 -19.94 -5.16
C LYS A 20 5.58 -20.52 -4.84
N GLU A 21 5.89 -21.66 -5.42
CA GLU A 21 7.16 -22.37 -5.24
C GLU A 21 8.31 -21.50 -5.76
N THR A 22 8.11 -20.83 -6.90
CA THR A 22 9.08 -19.90 -7.46
C THR A 22 9.36 -18.74 -6.50
N ILE A 23 8.31 -18.14 -5.92
CA ILE A 23 8.44 -17.05 -4.94
C ILE A 23 9.18 -17.54 -3.68
N ILE A 24 8.80 -18.69 -3.14
CA ILE A 24 9.46 -19.30 -1.96
C ILE A 24 10.95 -19.51 -2.23
N ASN A 25 11.30 -20.09 -3.37
CA ASN A 25 12.68 -20.40 -3.72
C ASN A 25 13.53 -19.14 -3.97
N ASN A 26 12.95 -18.09 -4.55
CA ASN A 26 13.66 -16.85 -4.85
C ASN A 26 13.87 -15.96 -3.62
N ILE A 27 12.92 -15.98 -2.68
CA ILE A 27 12.92 -15.06 -1.53
C ILE A 27 13.51 -15.74 -0.30
N ASP A 28 12.84 -16.78 0.20
CA ASP A 28 13.20 -17.48 1.43
C ASP A 28 12.41 -18.79 1.53
N VAL A 29 13.13 -19.92 1.50
CA VAL A 29 12.56 -21.28 1.59
C VAL A 29 11.81 -21.54 2.90
N ASN A 30 11.98 -20.68 3.92
CA ASN A 30 11.26 -20.78 5.19
C ASN A 30 9.90 -20.05 5.17
N ILE A 31 9.52 -19.40 4.06
CA ILE A 31 8.16 -18.87 3.88
C ILE A 31 7.19 -20.05 3.80
N ASN A 32 6.24 -20.08 4.73
CA ASN A 32 5.28 -21.19 4.86
C ASN A 32 3.83 -20.73 4.90
N ARG A 33 3.56 -19.42 4.89
CA ARG A 33 2.22 -18.86 4.72
C ARG A 33 2.27 -17.56 3.93
N PHE A 34 1.37 -17.47 2.97
CA PHE A 34 1.08 -16.24 2.24
C PHE A 34 -0.22 -15.64 2.75
N PHE A 35 -0.27 -14.33 2.92
CA PHE A 35 -1.45 -13.62 3.41
C PHE A 35 -2.03 -12.70 2.34
N TYR A 36 -3.36 -12.59 2.33
CA TYR A 36 -4.09 -11.52 1.65
C TYR A 36 -4.82 -10.63 2.67
N SER A 37 -5.46 -9.57 2.18
CA SER A 37 -6.29 -8.67 3.00
C SER A 37 -7.43 -8.08 2.17
N SER A 38 -8.24 -7.21 2.79
CA SER A 38 -9.36 -6.54 2.13
C SER A 38 -8.92 -5.63 0.98
N ALA A 39 -7.67 -5.14 0.98
CA ALA A 39 -7.13 -4.30 -0.10
C ALA A 39 -7.22 -5.00 -1.47
N HIS A 40 -6.81 -6.27 -1.55
CA HIS A 40 -6.91 -7.09 -2.76
C HIS A 40 -8.32 -7.16 -3.33
N LEU A 41 -9.30 -7.25 -2.44
CA LEU A 41 -10.71 -7.42 -2.81
C LEU A 41 -11.37 -6.09 -3.17
N GLN A 42 -10.90 -4.99 -2.59
CA GLN A 42 -11.29 -3.63 -2.99
C GLN A 42 -10.74 -3.29 -4.38
N GLU A 43 -9.51 -3.70 -4.71
CA GLU A 43 -9.01 -3.61 -6.08
C GLU A 43 -9.76 -4.53 -7.06
N ALA A 44 -10.08 -5.76 -6.65
CA ALA A 44 -10.86 -6.68 -7.48
C ALA A 44 -12.27 -6.14 -7.77
N HIS A 45 -12.85 -5.33 -6.86
CA HIS A 45 -14.14 -4.68 -7.07
C HIS A 45 -14.14 -3.73 -8.28
N GLU A 46 -12.98 -3.24 -8.69
CA GLU A 46 -12.83 -2.26 -9.77
C GLU A 46 -12.60 -2.92 -11.15
N ILE A 47 -12.68 -4.25 -11.21
CA ILE A 47 -12.67 -5.00 -12.47
C ILE A 47 -13.83 -4.53 -13.36
N LYS A 48 -13.50 -4.11 -14.59
CA LYS A 48 -14.46 -3.65 -15.59
C LYS A 48 -14.77 -4.74 -16.62
N GLY A 49 -16.01 -4.76 -17.10
CA GLY A 49 -16.52 -5.70 -18.10
C GLY A 49 -18.04 -5.73 -18.09
N SER A 50 -18.63 -6.64 -18.87
CA SER A 50 -20.02 -7.04 -18.70
C SER A 50 -20.24 -7.76 -17.36
N THR A 51 -21.49 -7.85 -16.91
CA THR A 51 -21.84 -8.52 -15.64
C THR A 51 -21.27 -9.93 -15.54
N GLU A 52 -21.36 -10.72 -16.62
CA GLU A 52 -20.82 -12.08 -16.63
C GLU A 52 -19.28 -12.09 -16.63
N GLU A 53 -18.62 -11.23 -17.42
CA GLU A 53 -17.15 -11.12 -17.40
C GLU A 53 -16.62 -10.71 -16.03
N ILE A 54 -17.28 -9.77 -15.35
CA ILE A 54 -16.91 -9.34 -14.00
C ILE A 54 -17.03 -10.52 -13.03
N LYS A 55 -18.15 -11.25 -13.09
CA LYS A 55 -18.39 -12.41 -12.23
C LYS A 55 -17.37 -13.51 -12.44
N GLU A 56 -17.04 -13.82 -13.69
CA GLU A 56 -16.01 -14.80 -14.05
C GLU A 56 -14.62 -14.39 -13.56
N ARG A 57 -14.23 -13.13 -13.78
CA ARG A 57 -12.94 -12.60 -13.33
C ARG A 57 -12.83 -12.56 -11.81
N LEU A 58 -13.87 -12.14 -11.11
CA LEU A 58 -13.92 -12.18 -9.64
C LEU A 58 -13.80 -13.60 -9.12
N LYS A 59 -14.53 -14.55 -9.72
CA LYS A 59 -14.42 -15.97 -9.36
C LYS A 59 -12.99 -16.48 -9.54
N LYS A 60 -12.35 -16.16 -10.67
CA LYS A 60 -10.95 -16.51 -10.94
C LYS A 60 -10.00 -15.89 -9.90
N ARG A 61 -10.19 -14.61 -9.56
CA ARG A 61 -9.41 -13.91 -8.52
C ARG A 61 -9.56 -14.56 -7.16
N PHE A 62 -10.78 -14.88 -6.74
CA PHE A 62 -11.05 -15.52 -5.44
C PHE A 62 -10.44 -16.92 -5.36
N ASN A 63 -10.52 -17.70 -6.44
CA ASN A 63 -9.86 -19.00 -6.52
C ASN A 63 -8.35 -18.85 -6.40
N THR A 64 -7.76 -17.91 -7.14
CA THR A 64 -6.31 -17.63 -7.08
C THR A 64 -5.88 -17.25 -5.66
N ILE A 65 -6.61 -16.34 -4.99
CA ILE A 65 -6.31 -15.96 -3.61
C ILE A 65 -6.42 -17.17 -2.68
N THR A 66 -7.49 -17.95 -2.80
CA THR A 66 -7.73 -19.15 -1.98
C THR A 66 -6.59 -20.15 -2.14
N GLU A 67 -6.27 -20.51 -3.39
CA GLU A 67 -5.22 -21.46 -3.74
C GLU A 67 -3.85 -20.94 -3.34
N THR A 68 -3.60 -19.63 -3.42
CA THR A 68 -2.30 -19.03 -3.09
C THR A 68 -2.09 -18.92 -1.59
N THR A 69 -3.09 -18.40 -0.88
CA THR A 69 -2.93 -18.01 0.53
C THR A 69 -3.47 -19.03 1.50
N ASP A 70 -4.09 -20.12 1.03
CA ASP A 70 -4.83 -21.07 1.89
C ASP A 70 -5.84 -20.34 2.79
N ASN A 71 -6.44 -19.28 2.25
CA ASN A 71 -7.37 -18.38 2.96
C ASN A 71 -6.76 -17.64 4.17
N ASN A 72 -5.44 -17.59 4.32
CA ASN A 72 -4.78 -16.80 5.35
C ASN A 72 -5.03 -15.29 5.10
N TYR A 73 -5.80 -14.68 5.98
CA TYR A 73 -6.31 -13.33 5.86
C TYR A 73 -5.81 -12.44 7.00
N LEU A 74 -5.42 -11.22 6.66
CA LEU A 74 -5.15 -10.15 7.60
C LEU A 74 -6.37 -9.25 7.74
N PHE A 75 -6.96 -9.25 8.94
CA PHE A 75 -8.13 -8.47 9.30
C PHE A 75 -7.74 -7.28 10.17
N HIS A 76 -8.00 -6.06 9.71
CA HIS A 76 -7.83 -4.86 10.54
C HIS A 76 -9.11 -4.60 11.33
N GLU A 77 -9.04 -4.77 12.66
CA GLU A 77 -10.14 -4.42 13.56
C GLU A 77 -10.09 -2.92 13.89
N LEU A 78 -11.02 -2.14 13.35
CA LEU A 78 -11.01 -0.66 13.46
C LEU A 78 -10.98 -0.16 14.91
N LYS A 79 -11.73 -0.80 15.81
CA LYS A 79 -11.88 -0.36 17.20
C LYS A 79 -10.57 -0.47 17.98
N THR A 80 -9.85 -1.56 17.81
CA THR A 80 -8.58 -1.81 18.52
C THR A 80 -7.38 -1.38 17.72
N LYS A 81 -7.55 -1.14 16.41
CA LYS A 81 -6.51 -0.81 15.42
C LYS A 81 -5.47 -1.91 15.26
N ILE A 82 -5.86 -3.15 15.60
CA ILE A 82 -5.01 -4.34 15.55
C ILE A 82 -5.27 -5.10 14.24
N VAL A 83 -4.19 -5.65 13.66
CA VAL A 83 -4.27 -6.59 12.55
C VAL A 83 -4.25 -8.02 13.07
N HIS A 84 -5.34 -8.76 12.84
CA HIS A 84 -5.50 -10.15 13.21
C HIS A 84 -5.18 -11.07 12.04
N LYS A 85 -4.48 -12.17 12.33
CA LYS A 85 -4.28 -13.28 11.39
C LYS A 85 -5.39 -14.29 11.58
N GLN A 86 -6.19 -14.52 10.55
CA GLN A 86 -7.31 -15.47 10.60
C GLN A 86 -7.44 -16.21 9.27
N ILE A 87 -8.28 -17.24 9.25
CA ILE A 87 -8.65 -17.94 8.01
C ILE A 87 -10.00 -17.39 7.56
N GLN A 88 -10.06 -16.84 6.35
CA GLN A 88 -11.30 -16.32 5.80
C GLN A 88 -11.36 -16.54 4.29
N ILE A 89 -12.53 -16.90 3.78
CA ILE A 89 -12.73 -17.12 2.35
C ILE A 89 -12.85 -15.75 1.64
N PRO A 90 -12.15 -15.51 0.51
CA PRO A 90 -12.17 -14.24 -0.22
C PRO A 90 -13.57 -13.74 -0.60
N SER A 91 -14.46 -14.63 -1.04
CA SER A 91 -15.83 -14.25 -1.41
C SER A 91 -16.64 -13.72 -0.23
N VAL A 92 -16.41 -14.25 0.98
CA VAL A 92 -17.07 -13.78 2.20
C VAL A 92 -16.56 -12.40 2.57
N VAL A 93 -15.24 -12.19 2.55
CA VAL A 93 -14.66 -10.86 2.82
C VAL A 93 -15.15 -9.84 1.77
N TYR A 94 -15.20 -10.24 0.50
CA TYR A 94 -15.66 -9.39 -0.59
C TYR A 94 -17.11 -8.93 -0.39
N GLN A 95 -17.98 -9.83 0.06
CA GLN A 95 -19.35 -9.48 0.40
C GLN A 95 -19.39 -8.43 1.52
N THR A 96 -18.63 -8.62 2.59
CA THR A 96 -18.59 -7.67 3.72
C THR A 96 -18.12 -6.27 3.32
N ILE A 97 -17.11 -6.15 2.46
CA ILE A 97 -16.60 -4.83 2.03
C ILE A 97 -17.52 -4.12 1.04
N THR A 98 -18.32 -4.86 0.26
CA THR A 98 -19.21 -4.28 -0.77
C THR A 98 -20.57 -3.86 -0.21
N GLU A 99 -20.95 -4.37 0.97
CA GLU A 99 -22.13 -3.93 1.71
C GLU A 99 -22.00 -2.46 2.18
N VAL A 100 -20.77 -1.96 2.35
CA VAL A 100 -20.48 -0.57 2.77
C VAL A 100 -20.19 0.32 1.55
N LYS A 101 -21.23 0.64 0.76
CA LYS A 101 -21.11 1.44 -0.49
C LYS A 101 -20.66 2.90 -0.31
N PHE A 102 -20.70 3.43 0.91
CA PHE A 102 -20.52 4.87 1.18
C PHE A 102 -19.06 5.33 1.31
N GLY A 103 -18.10 4.42 1.48
CA GLY A 103 -16.69 4.78 1.73
C GLY A 103 -15.88 5.16 0.49
N GLN A 104 -16.01 4.41 -0.61
CA GLN A 104 -15.06 4.48 -1.73
C GLN A 104 -15.17 5.74 -2.60
N SER A 105 -16.40 6.24 -2.86
CA SER A 105 -16.60 7.47 -3.65
C SER A 105 -16.08 8.71 -2.93
N THR A 106 -16.30 8.77 -1.61
CA THR A 106 -15.77 9.82 -0.73
C THR A 106 -14.24 9.77 -0.66
N MET A 107 -13.65 8.57 -0.53
CA MET A 107 -12.20 8.38 -0.54
C MET A 107 -11.57 8.80 -1.88
N LYS A 108 -12.18 8.44 -3.02
CA LYS A 108 -11.74 8.89 -4.36
C LYS A 108 -11.79 10.42 -4.51
N GLY A 109 -12.78 11.08 -3.90
CA GLY A 109 -12.86 12.54 -3.86
C GLY A 109 -11.71 13.17 -3.06
N MET A 110 -11.38 12.60 -1.90
CA MET A 110 -10.35 13.15 -1.01
C MET A 110 -8.92 13.04 -1.57
N VAL A 111 -8.58 11.96 -2.27
CA VAL A 111 -7.23 11.77 -2.86
C VAL A 111 -6.94 12.66 -4.08
N ASN A 112 -7.96 13.30 -4.67
CA ASN A 112 -7.83 14.15 -5.85
C ASN A 112 -7.90 15.66 -5.54
N ASN A 113 -7.82 16.05 -4.27
CA ASN A 113 -8.03 17.44 -3.84
C ASN A 113 -6.84 18.39 -4.08
N VAL A 114 -5.66 17.90 -4.48
CA VAL A 114 -4.48 18.73 -4.76
C VAL A 114 -4.12 18.63 -6.23
N SER A 115 -4.12 19.78 -6.93
CA SER A 115 -3.81 19.83 -8.37
C SER A 115 -2.31 19.62 -8.65
N GLU A 116 -1.95 19.18 -9.85
CA GLU A 116 -0.53 19.05 -10.24
C GLU A 116 0.21 20.37 -10.18
N GLU A 117 -0.44 21.49 -10.50
CA GLU A 117 0.17 22.81 -10.41
C GLU A 117 0.56 23.13 -8.97
N GLN A 118 -0.30 22.82 -8.01
CA GLN A 118 0.00 22.97 -6.58
C GLN A 118 1.14 22.03 -6.15
N LYS A 119 1.12 20.76 -6.60
CA LYS A 119 2.21 19.81 -6.31
C LYS A 119 3.54 20.26 -6.94
N ALA A 120 3.53 20.82 -8.14
CA ALA A 120 4.71 21.33 -8.84
C ALA A 120 5.27 22.58 -8.18
N LEU A 121 4.40 23.54 -7.80
CA LEU A 121 4.81 24.73 -7.07
C LEU A 121 5.44 24.36 -5.72
N PHE A 122 4.81 23.45 -4.99
CA PHE A 122 5.33 22.94 -3.72
C PHE A 122 6.73 22.32 -3.89
N ARG A 123 6.93 21.47 -4.89
CA ARG A 123 8.23 20.87 -5.22
C ARG A 123 9.30 21.91 -5.57
N SER A 124 8.91 22.97 -6.29
CA SER A 124 9.85 24.05 -6.63
C SER A 124 10.35 24.81 -5.39
N GLN A 125 9.52 24.91 -4.35
CA GLN A 125 9.86 25.58 -3.09
C GLN A 125 10.75 24.72 -2.18
N LEU A 126 10.68 23.39 -2.28
CA LEU A 126 11.49 22.49 -1.46
C LEU A 126 12.99 22.56 -1.76
N ASN A 127 13.38 23.07 -2.93
CA ASN A 127 14.77 23.11 -3.40
C ASN A 127 15.50 21.77 -3.17
N LEU A 128 14.79 20.67 -3.39
CA LEU A 128 15.31 19.31 -3.35
C LEU A 128 15.79 18.93 -4.74
N ASP A 129 16.89 18.19 -4.82
CA ASP A 129 17.31 17.55 -6.07
C ASP A 129 16.44 16.31 -6.33
N ILE A 130 15.23 16.54 -6.84
CA ILE A 130 14.24 15.49 -7.15
C ILE A 130 14.83 14.48 -8.15
N THR A 131 15.82 14.87 -8.95
CA THR A 131 16.49 13.97 -9.90
C THR A 131 17.34 12.90 -9.20
N LYS A 132 17.76 13.16 -7.96
CA LYS A 132 18.53 12.22 -7.13
C LYS A 132 17.70 11.52 -6.06
N LEU A 133 16.56 12.09 -5.67
CA LEU A 133 15.72 11.60 -4.58
C LEU A 133 15.36 10.10 -4.72
N ASN A 134 15.12 9.61 -5.94
CA ASN A 134 14.79 8.20 -6.19
C ASN A 134 15.97 7.22 -6.02
N ASN A 135 17.20 7.73 -5.91
CA ASN A 135 18.41 6.93 -5.70
C ASN A 135 18.79 6.81 -4.23
N TYR A 136 18.15 7.59 -3.36
CA TYR A 136 18.40 7.55 -1.93
C TYR A 136 17.78 6.33 -1.28
N ASN A 137 18.50 5.79 -0.30
CA ASN A 137 17.98 4.77 0.59
C ASN A 137 16.94 5.38 1.56
N PRO A 138 16.12 4.56 2.24
CA PRO A 138 15.03 5.06 3.08
C PRO A 138 15.45 6.07 4.16
N VAL A 139 16.64 5.90 4.75
CA VAL A 139 17.17 6.80 5.80
C VAL A 139 17.48 8.16 5.18
N GLU A 140 18.24 8.15 4.09
CA GLU A 140 18.62 9.37 3.35
C GLU A 140 17.38 10.15 2.87
N VAL A 141 16.32 9.46 2.43
CA VAL A 141 15.05 10.11 2.04
C VAL A 141 14.44 10.85 3.23
N VAL A 142 14.36 10.22 4.40
CA VAL A 142 13.80 10.83 5.60
C VAL A 142 14.65 12.01 6.06
N GLU A 143 15.98 11.87 6.07
CA GLU A 143 16.92 12.94 6.43
C GLU A 143 16.75 14.15 5.50
N GLN A 144 16.73 13.92 4.18
CA GLN A 144 16.58 14.99 3.19
C GLN A 144 15.24 15.72 3.29
N ILE A 145 14.15 15.02 3.60
CA ILE A 145 12.85 15.68 3.84
C ILE A 145 12.91 16.49 5.15
N ASN A 146 13.48 15.92 6.22
CA ASN A 146 13.58 16.59 7.52
C ASN A 146 14.53 17.81 7.50
N GLU A 147 15.54 17.83 6.63
CA GLU A 147 16.37 19.02 6.39
C GLU A 147 15.54 20.22 5.87
N LYS A 148 14.39 19.95 5.25
CA LYS A 148 13.46 20.97 4.76
C LYS A 148 12.36 21.32 5.75
N LYS A 149 12.47 20.91 7.03
CA LYS A 149 11.45 21.16 8.06
C LYS A 149 11.00 22.62 8.16
N ASP A 150 11.86 23.59 7.86
CA ASP A 150 11.49 25.01 7.91
C ASP A 150 10.42 25.37 6.85
N VAL A 151 10.47 24.73 5.68
CA VAL A 151 9.41 24.82 4.64
C VAL A 151 8.11 24.19 5.13
N PHE A 152 8.24 23.20 6.02
CA PHE A 152 7.16 22.49 6.68
C PHE A 152 6.77 23.08 8.03
N GLY A 153 7.10 24.35 8.31
CA GLY A 153 6.70 25.00 9.57
C GLY A 153 7.42 24.46 10.82
N GLY A 154 8.61 23.87 10.65
CA GLY A 154 9.44 23.28 11.69
C GLY A 154 9.18 21.79 11.95
N PHE A 155 8.22 21.18 11.24
CA PHE A 155 7.83 19.78 11.43
C PHE A 155 8.75 18.82 10.67
N SER A 156 9.12 17.71 11.33
CA SER A 156 9.68 16.55 10.63
C SER A 156 8.61 15.85 9.78
N LEU A 157 9.03 14.92 8.92
CA LEU A 157 8.14 14.09 8.11
C LEU A 157 7.07 13.39 8.97
N LEU A 158 7.45 12.85 10.12
CA LEU A 158 6.52 12.18 11.03
C LEU A 158 5.60 13.19 11.71
N ASP A 159 6.13 14.34 12.14
CA ASP A 159 5.33 15.39 12.79
C ASP A 159 4.28 15.96 11.84
N LEU A 160 4.58 16.07 10.54
CA LEU A 160 3.62 16.50 9.53
C LEU A 160 2.43 15.55 9.42
N ILE A 161 2.70 14.24 9.45
CA ILE A 161 1.66 13.22 9.39
C ILE A 161 0.80 13.28 10.66
N ASP A 162 1.44 13.36 11.82
CA ASP A 162 0.73 13.44 13.10
C ASP A 162 -0.08 14.74 13.21
N HIS A 163 0.48 15.86 12.74
CA HIS A 163 -0.21 17.14 12.67
C HIS A 163 -1.40 17.07 11.72
N ALA A 164 -1.24 16.51 10.51
CA ALA A 164 -2.32 16.35 9.55
C ALA A 164 -3.47 15.53 10.15
N ILE A 165 -3.16 14.39 10.77
CA ILE A 165 -4.16 13.52 11.43
C ILE A 165 -4.88 14.26 12.56
N ALA A 166 -4.15 15.03 13.38
CA ALA A 166 -4.74 15.78 14.49
C ALA A 166 -5.78 16.82 14.02
N GLN A 167 -5.64 17.37 12.82
CA GLN A 167 -6.58 18.34 12.24
C GLN A 167 -7.84 17.71 11.61
N PHE A 168 -7.87 16.39 11.40
CA PHE A 168 -9.05 15.74 10.81
C PHE A 168 -10.19 15.57 11.83
N PRO A 169 -11.45 15.86 11.45
CA PRO A 169 -12.61 15.49 12.26
C PRO A 169 -12.65 13.98 12.48
N ASN A 170 -13.02 13.54 13.69
CA ASN A 170 -13.06 12.12 14.09
C ASN A 170 -11.71 11.39 14.00
N ASN A 171 -10.62 12.07 14.35
CA ASN A 171 -9.28 11.49 14.39
C ASN A 171 -9.11 10.32 15.40
N GLU A 172 -10.09 10.10 16.28
CA GLU A 172 -10.06 9.03 17.29
C GLU A 172 -9.93 7.64 16.66
N ASP A 173 -10.46 7.44 15.45
CA ASP A 173 -10.36 6.18 14.70
C ASP A 173 -9.05 6.06 13.90
N PHE A 174 -8.27 7.14 13.79
CA PHE A 174 -7.04 7.11 13.01
C PHE A 174 -5.98 6.28 13.73
N GLY A 175 -5.35 5.39 12.96
CA GLY A 175 -4.30 4.50 13.45
C GLY A 175 -3.10 4.47 12.52
N LEU A 176 -2.26 3.46 12.72
CA LEU A 176 -1.09 3.22 11.87
C LEU A 176 -1.47 3.11 10.39
N HIS A 177 -2.63 2.50 10.08
CA HIS A 177 -3.19 2.45 8.73
C HIS A 177 -3.25 3.83 8.04
N ASN A 178 -3.77 4.85 8.73
CA ASN A 178 -3.87 6.20 8.17
C ASN A 178 -2.50 6.87 8.04
N LYS A 179 -1.57 6.57 8.95
CA LYS A 179 -0.18 7.06 8.86
C LYS A 179 0.52 6.52 7.61
N PHE A 180 0.30 5.26 7.23
CA PHE A 180 0.82 4.69 5.98
C PHE A 180 0.33 5.46 4.75
N ALA A 181 -0.97 5.74 4.66
CA ALA A 181 -1.52 6.57 3.59
C ALA A 181 -0.89 7.97 3.56
N GLY A 182 -0.72 8.59 4.72
CA GLY A 182 -0.05 9.89 4.86
C GLY A 182 1.40 9.89 4.37
N VAL A 183 2.19 8.86 4.74
CA VAL A 183 3.57 8.69 4.24
C VAL A 183 3.57 8.59 2.71
N PHE A 184 2.74 7.71 2.13
CA PHE A 184 2.71 7.49 0.69
C PHE A 184 2.33 8.76 -0.09
N GLU A 185 1.36 9.53 0.42
CA GLU A 185 0.96 10.79 -0.21
C GLU A 185 2.05 11.85 -0.09
N LEU A 186 2.69 11.98 1.08
CA LEU A 186 3.73 12.97 1.29
C LEU A 186 4.98 12.66 0.45
N LEU A 187 5.36 11.39 0.33
CA LEU A 187 6.45 10.95 -0.55
C LEU A 187 6.16 11.26 -2.02
N ASP A 188 4.92 11.06 -2.48
CA ASP A 188 4.55 11.45 -3.83
C ASP A 188 4.54 12.97 -4.02
N LEU A 189 4.06 13.71 -3.02
CA LEU A 189 4.03 15.17 -3.03
C LEU A 189 5.44 15.75 -3.19
N VAL A 190 6.43 15.25 -2.44
CA VAL A 190 7.84 15.68 -2.57
C VAL A 190 8.52 15.17 -3.85
N GLY A 191 7.91 14.17 -4.53
CA GLY A 191 8.37 13.64 -5.81
C GLY A 191 9.16 12.32 -5.71
N TYR A 192 9.24 11.69 -4.54
CA TYR A 192 9.89 10.40 -4.35
C TYR A 192 9.06 9.26 -4.93
N TRP A 193 9.63 8.55 -5.91
CA TRP A 193 8.97 7.50 -6.69
C TRP A 193 7.56 7.92 -7.13
N LYS A 194 7.43 9.17 -7.60
CA LYS A 194 6.14 9.75 -7.91
C LYS A 194 5.37 8.95 -8.95
N ASP A 195 4.05 8.92 -8.78
CA ASP A 195 3.16 8.36 -9.77
C ASP A 195 2.90 9.36 -10.90
N LYS A 196 2.40 8.85 -12.04
CA LYS A 196 1.86 9.72 -13.07
C LYS A 196 0.60 10.39 -12.52
N TYR A 197 0.40 11.67 -12.74
CA TYR A 197 -0.83 12.30 -12.28
C TYR A 197 -2.01 11.92 -13.16
N ASN A 198 -2.92 11.15 -12.56
CA ASN A 198 -4.25 10.84 -13.07
C ASN A 198 -5.04 10.15 -11.93
N GLU A 199 -6.37 10.16 -12.01
CA GLU A 199 -7.24 9.57 -10.97
C GLU A 199 -6.92 8.10 -10.70
N LYS A 200 -6.57 7.33 -11.73
CA LYS A 200 -6.22 5.91 -11.61
C LYS A 200 -4.95 5.73 -10.77
N SER A 201 -3.95 6.59 -10.94
CA SER A 201 -2.70 6.55 -10.18
C SER A 201 -2.85 7.00 -8.73
N ASN A 202 -3.68 8.01 -8.44
CA ASN A 202 -3.96 8.42 -7.05
C ASN A 202 -4.71 7.32 -6.30
N TYR A 203 -5.63 6.63 -6.98
CA TYR A 203 -6.36 5.51 -6.41
C TYR A 203 -5.48 4.25 -6.22
N ALA A 204 -4.57 3.95 -7.17
CA ALA A 204 -3.59 2.86 -7.02
C ALA A 204 -2.71 3.05 -5.79
N ARG A 205 -2.22 4.28 -5.55
CA ARG A 205 -1.40 4.62 -4.39
C ARG A 205 -2.07 4.36 -3.05
N LEU A 206 -3.38 4.61 -2.97
CA LEU A 206 -4.15 4.28 -1.77
C LEU A 206 -4.05 2.77 -1.48
N TRP A 207 -4.22 1.92 -2.49
CA TRP A 207 -4.06 0.47 -2.34
C TRP A 207 -2.62 0.07 -2.03
N ASP A 208 -1.64 0.66 -2.70
CA ASP A 208 -0.22 0.42 -2.40
C ASP A 208 0.10 0.68 -0.92
N SER A 209 -0.43 1.78 -0.36
CA SER A 209 -0.27 2.11 1.05
C SER A 209 -0.97 1.12 1.98
N ASN A 210 -2.14 0.61 1.58
CA ASN A 210 -2.87 -0.40 2.33
C ASN A 210 -2.14 -1.75 2.31
N HIS A 211 -1.61 -2.17 1.16
CA HIS A 211 -0.79 -3.37 1.03
C HIS A 211 0.44 -3.29 1.94
N ALA A 212 1.16 -2.17 1.91
CA ALA A 212 2.30 -1.94 2.80
C ALA A 212 1.89 -1.98 4.29
N TYR A 213 0.76 -1.36 4.65
CA TYR A 213 0.23 -1.41 6.02
C TYR A 213 -0.06 -2.86 6.47
N TYR A 214 -0.79 -3.65 5.69
CA TYR A 214 -1.06 -5.04 6.06
C TYR A 214 0.22 -5.87 6.12
N ALA A 215 1.15 -5.64 5.19
CA ALA A 215 2.42 -6.33 5.16
C ALA A 215 3.29 -6.06 6.40
N SER A 216 3.09 -4.95 7.11
CA SER A 216 3.78 -4.66 8.38
C SER A 216 3.58 -5.74 9.46
N SER A 217 2.56 -6.58 9.32
CA SER A 217 2.26 -7.72 10.21
C SER A 217 2.91 -9.03 9.76
N CYS A 218 3.73 -8.99 8.72
CA CYS A 218 4.42 -10.13 8.09
C CYS A 218 5.95 -9.95 8.11
N ASP A 219 6.66 -11.05 7.87
CA ASP A 219 8.13 -11.04 7.76
C ASP A 219 8.58 -10.47 6.40
N TYR A 220 7.77 -10.69 5.36
CA TYR A 220 8.02 -10.24 3.99
C TYR A 220 6.83 -9.47 3.41
N PHE A 221 7.13 -8.40 2.68
CA PHE A 221 6.22 -7.76 1.73
C PHE A 221 6.73 -8.03 0.30
N VAL A 222 5.94 -8.73 -0.51
CA VAL A 222 6.32 -9.10 -1.88
C VAL A 222 5.52 -8.29 -2.88
N SER A 223 6.22 -7.45 -3.68
CA SER A 223 5.61 -6.63 -4.73
C SER A 223 6.58 -6.48 -5.89
N ASP A 224 6.11 -6.60 -7.13
CA ASP A 224 6.91 -6.31 -8.33
C ASP A 224 6.86 -4.84 -8.76
N ASP A 225 6.06 -4.02 -8.08
CA ASP A 225 6.07 -2.56 -8.26
C ASP A 225 7.20 -1.91 -7.46
N ARG A 226 8.22 -1.46 -8.18
CA ARG A 226 9.38 -0.78 -7.60
C ARG A 226 9.00 0.52 -6.87
N ARG A 227 7.99 1.28 -7.30
CA ARG A 227 7.53 2.48 -6.59
C ARG A 227 6.98 2.10 -5.22
N THR A 228 6.09 1.11 -5.19
CA THR A 228 5.47 0.60 -3.96
C THR A 228 6.52 0.07 -3.00
N ARG A 229 7.50 -0.71 -3.49
CA ARG A 229 8.60 -1.20 -2.64
C ARG A 229 9.41 -0.07 -1.99
N ASN A 230 9.79 0.95 -2.75
CA ASN A 230 10.60 2.05 -2.23
C ASN A 230 9.82 2.89 -1.20
N LYS A 231 8.55 3.21 -1.47
CA LYS A 231 7.68 3.94 -0.52
C LYS A 231 7.43 3.11 0.75
N ALA A 232 7.21 1.80 0.62
CA ALA A 232 7.02 0.89 1.75
C ALA A 232 8.28 0.81 2.64
N ASN A 233 9.48 0.75 2.04
CA ASN A 233 10.73 0.76 2.81
C ASN A 233 10.90 2.03 3.65
N VAL A 234 10.49 3.21 3.13
CA VAL A 234 10.48 4.46 3.91
C VAL A 234 9.48 4.38 5.06
N ALA A 235 8.25 3.94 4.80
CA ALA A 235 7.23 3.78 5.84
C ALA A 235 7.68 2.80 6.94
N PHE A 236 8.29 1.66 6.56
CA PHE A 236 8.77 0.68 7.51
C PHE A 236 9.94 1.21 8.34
N HIS A 237 10.85 1.97 7.73
CA HIS A 237 11.91 2.65 8.45
C HIS A 237 11.35 3.63 9.48
N LEU A 238 10.41 4.50 9.09
CA LEU A 238 9.79 5.50 9.96
C LEU A 238 9.08 4.90 11.16
N PHE A 239 8.40 3.78 10.97
CA PHE A 239 7.61 3.13 12.02
C PHE A 239 8.34 1.98 12.71
N ASN A 240 9.65 1.82 12.48
CA ASN A 240 10.50 0.75 13.05
C ASN A 240 9.93 -0.66 12.80
N ILE A 241 9.43 -0.90 11.58
CA ILE A 241 8.87 -2.17 11.15
C ILE A 241 9.97 -3.00 10.49
N ASN A 242 10.11 -4.26 10.92
CA ASN A 242 11.19 -5.16 10.47
C ASN A 242 10.84 -5.99 9.22
N THR A 243 9.67 -5.77 8.62
CA THR A 243 9.22 -6.45 7.40
C THR A 243 10.20 -6.18 6.25
N LYS A 244 10.67 -7.23 5.59
CA LYS A 244 11.55 -7.14 4.43
C LYS A 244 10.74 -6.93 3.16
N VAL A 245 11.06 -5.88 2.40
CA VAL A 245 10.39 -5.57 1.12
C VAL A 245 11.20 -6.14 -0.03
N VAL A 246 10.58 -6.96 -0.88
CA VAL A 246 11.26 -7.69 -1.97
C VAL A 246 10.36 -7.87 -3.21
N SER A 247 10.97 -8.14 -4.36
CA SER A 247 10.29 -8.60 -5.58
C SER A 247 9.98 -10.10 -5.53
N SER A 248 9.17 -10.60 -6.48
CA SER A 248 8.96 -12.04 -6.70
C SER A 248 10.25 -12.80 -7.05
N ARG A 249 11.31 -12.07 -7.41
CA ARG A 249 12.66 -12.57 -7.72
C ARG A 249 13.65 -12.44 -6.56
N GLY A 250 13.21 -11.93 -5.40
CA GLY A 250 14.08 -11.72 -4.24
C GLY A 250 14.94 -10.45 -4.31
N GLU A 251 14.69 -9.57 -5.29
CA GLU A 251 15.38 -8.27 -5.40
C GLU A 251 14.82 -7.29 -4.36
N LYS A 252 15.68 -6.48 -3.75
CA LYS A 252 15.27 -5.41 -2.81
C LYS A 252 14.83 -4.17 -3.59
#